data_AF-F5ISX3-F1
#
_entry.id   AF-F5ISX3-F1
#
_cell.length_a   1.000
_cell.length_b   1.000
_cell.length_c   1.000
_cell.angle_alpha   90.00
_cell.angle_beta   90.00
_cell.angle_gamma   90.00
#
_symmetry.space_group_name_H-M   'P 1'
#
loop_
_entity.id
_entity.type
_entity.pdbx_description
1 polymer ?
#
loop_
_entity_poly.entity_id
_entity_poly.type
_entity_poly.pdbx_seq_one_letter_code
_entity_poly.pdbx_strand_id
1 'polypeptide(L)'
;MKRYFSHYTFIYPDIYLRNHIVEVSDDMKQISFFPFDREIERTEFYSGLLIFIPENTSYRTDSIISDAKSVIITAANYSGKTNTHSDAPYNLYHEEDV
;
A
#
# COMPACT_ATOMS: atom_id res chain seq x y z
N MET A 1 5.71 1.38 15.09
CA MET A 1 5.44 1.71 13.68
C MET A 1 6.37 0.92 12.78
N LYS A 2 5.85 0.39 11.68
CA LYS A 2 6.60 -0.34 10.64
C LYS A 2 6.61 0.45 9.34
N ARG A 3 7.67 0.30 8.54
CA ARG A 3 7.82 1.01 7.26
C ARG A 3 8.03 0.01 6.14
N TYR A 4 7.31 0.23 5.05
CA TYR A 4 7.32 -0.62 3.88
C TYR A 4 7.63 0.23 2.64
N PHE A 5 8.45 -0.32 1.75
CA PHE A 5 8.67 0.23 0.43
C PHE A 5 8.45 -0.84 -0.63
N SER A 6 7.79 -0.46 -1.72
CA SER A 6 7.79 -1.20 -2.97
C SER A 6 7.71 -0.24 -4.15
N HIS A 7 8.00 -0.73 -5.36
CA HIS A 7 7.88 0.06 -6.59
C HIS A 7 6.45 0.57 -6.76
N TYR A 8 5.49 -0.29 -6.45
CA TYR A 8 4.06 0.01 -6.47
C TYR A 8 3.43 -0.37 -5.14
N THR A 9 2.56 0.49 -4.65
CA THR A 9 1.72 0.22 -3.48
C THR A 9 0.28 0.56 -3.81
N PHE A 10 -0.63 -0.34 -3.47
CA PHE A 10 -2.05 -0.09 -3.47
C PHE A 10 -2.62 -0.16 -2.05
N ILE A 11 -3.20 0.92 -1.57
CA ILE A 11 -3.98 0.92 -0.33
C ILE A 11 -5.45 0.96 -0.76
N TYR A 12 -6.13 -0.16 -0.55
CA TYR A 12 -7.52 -0.34 -0.97
C TYR A 12 -8.42 0.66 -0.22
N PRO A 13 -9.37 1.33 -0.91
CA PRO A 13 -9.86 1.00 -2.26
C PRO A 13 -9.28 1.81 -3.43
N ASP A 14 -8.58 2.91 -3.21
CA ASP A 14 -8.39 3.93 -4.26
C ASP A 14 -7.03 4.66 -4.23
N ILE A 15 -6.12 4.28 -3.34
CA ILE A 15 -4.83 4.96 -3.21
C ILE A 15 -3.74 4.13 -3.89
N TYR A 16 -3.27 4.63 -5.03
CA TYR A 16 -2.15 4.06 -5.78
C TYR A 16 -0.90 4.93 -5.62
N LEU A 17 0.18 4.32 -5.16
CA LEU A 17 1.45 4.99 -4.90
C LEU A 17 2.55 4.34 -5.71
N ARG A 18 3.47 5.16 -6.21
CA ARG A 18 4.68 4.71 -6.88
C ARG A 18 5.89 5.28 -6.17
N ASN A 19 6.86 4.44 -5.81
CA ASN A 19 8.07 4.84 -5.10
C ASN A 19 7.78 5.67 -3.83
N HIS A 20 6.87 5.18 -2.98
CA HIS A 20 6.56 5.79 -1.68
C HIS A 20 6.94 4.85 -0.54
N ILE A 21 7.35 5.41 0.59
CA ILE A 21 7.39 4.71 1.86
C ILE A 21 5.98 4.75 2.47
N VAL A 22 5.52 3.61 2.95
CA VAL A 22 4.28 3.44 3.69
C VAL A 22 4.63 3.15 5.15
N GLU A 23 4.25 4.05 6.04
CA GLU A 23 4.38 3.89 7.49
C GLU A 23 3.06 3.43 8.09
N VAL A 24 3.10 2.34 8.85
CA VAL A 24 1.92 1.69 9.42
C VAL A 24 2.05 1.67 10.94
N SER A 25 0.95 1.98 11.63
CA SER A 25 0.85 1.84 13.09
C SER A 25 0.98 0.38 13.53
N ASP A 26 1.32 0.17 14.80
CA ASP A 26 1.54 -1.18 15.32
C ASP A 26 0.26 -2.03 15.39
N ASP A 27 -0.91 -1.39 15.42
CA ASP A 27 -2.23 -2.02 15.34
C ASP A 27 -2.71 -2.23 13.89
N MET A 28 -1.89 -1.87 12.90
CA MET A 28 -2.19 -1.97 11.47
C MET A 28 -3.45 -1.19 11.05
N LYS A 29 -3.90 -0.15 11.77
CA LYS A 29 -5.12 0.60 11.42
C LYS A 29 -4.87 1.97 10.79
N GLN A 30 -3.72 2.56 11.06
CA GLN A 30 -3.33 3.85 10.53
C GLN A 30 -2.18 3.68 9.54
N ILE A 31 -2.36 4.26 8.36
CA ILE A 31 -1.33 4.30 7.32
C ILE A 31 -1.03 5.76 7.02
N SER A 32 0.25 6.09 6.96
CA SER A 32 0.76 7.34 6.38
C SER A 32 1.75 7.00 5.27
N PHE A 33 1.89 7.85 4.28
CA PHE A 33 2.84 7.61 3.20
C PHE A 33 3.49 8.88 2.69
N PHE A 34 4.72 8.75 2.18
CA PHE A 34 5.49 9.86 1.66
C PHE A 34 6.47 9.39 0.56
N PRO A 35 6.87 10.27 -0.35
CA PRO A 35 7.80 9.92 -1.42
C PRO A 35 9.12 9.34 -0.89
N PHE A 36 9.66 8.34 -1.58
CA PHE A 36 10.97 7.78 -1.28
C PHE A 36 12.08 8.66 -1.89
N ASP A 37 12.62 9.57 -1.09
CA ASP A 37 13.74 10.44 -1.51
C ASP A 37 15.11 9.90 -1.07
N ARG A 38 15.13 9.13 0.02
CA ARG A 38 16.34 8.52 0.61
C ARG A 38 15.97 7.31 1.45
N GLU A 39 16.95 6.46 1.70
CA GLU A 39 16.80 5.34 2.63
C GLU A 39 16.50 5.81 4.06
N ILE A 40 15.56 5.12 4.72
CA ILE A 40 15.18 5.35 6.11
C ILE A 40 15.38 4.04 6.87
N GLU A 41 16.02 4.12 8.04
CA GLU A 41 16.27 2.96 8.89
C GLU A 41 14.98 2.20 9.19
N ARG A 42 15.08 0.86 9.23
CA ARG A 42 13.99 -0.07 9.53
C ARG A 42 12.84 -0.04 8.51
N THR A 43 13.15 0.28 7.26
CA THR A 43 12.24 0.11 6.13
C THR A 43 12.40 -1.29 5.56
N GLU A 44 11.31 -2.02 5.44
CA GLU A 44 11.25 -3.32 4.77
C GLU A 44 11.02 -3.08 3.27
N PHE A 45 11.92 -3.63 2.43
CA PHE A 45 11.89 -3.43 0.99
C PHE A 45 11.36 -4.67 0.28
N TYR A 46 10.33 -4.46 -0.54
CA TYR A 46 9.69 -5.48 -1.35
C TYR A 46 9.81 -5.13 -2.83
N SER A 47 10.00 -6.14 -3.68
CA SER A 47 9.90 -6.01 -5.14
C SER A 47 8.43 -5.95 -5.58
N GLY A 48 8.17 -5.51 -6.81
CA GLY A 48 6.82 -5.58 -7.40
C GLY A 48 5.78 -4.66 -6.74
N LEU A 49 4.73 -5.27 -6.16
CA LEU A 49 3.55 -4.59 -5.64
C LEU A 49 3.25 -5.00 -4.19
N LEU A 50 3.02 -4.01 -3.32
CA LEU A 50 2.44 -4.19 -2.00
C LEU A 50 0.99 -3.74 -1.95
N ILE A 51 0.14 -4.50 -1.27
CA ILE A 51 -1.29 -4.21 -1.18
C ILE A 51 -1.73 -4.23 0.28
N PHE A 52 -2.42 -3.17 0.71
CA PHE A 52 -3.01 -3.03 2.04
C PHE A 52 -4.53 -3.10 1.92
N ILE A 53 -5.15 -4.11 2.54
CA ILE A 53 -6.60 -4.34 2.48
C ILE A 53 -7.18 -4.43 3.90
N PRO A 54 -8.15 -3.59 4.29
CA PRO A 54 -8.83 -3.72 5.59
C PRO A 54 -9.44 -5.12 5.78
N GLU A 55 -9.26 -5.72 6.96
CA GLU A 55 -9.77 -7.06 7.30
C GLU A 55 -11.29 -7.20 7.16
N ASN A 56 -12.03 -6.10 7.35
CA ASN A 56 -13.48 -6.07 7.22
C ASN A 56 -13.96 -5.90 5.76
N THR A 57 -13.06 -5.99 4.78
CA THR A 57 -13.41 -5.88 3.36
C THR A 57 -14.24 -7.08 2.92
N SER A 58 -15.42 -6.80 2.36
CA SER A 58 -16.34 -7.84 1.86
C SER A 58 -16.00 -8.34 0.44
N TYR A 59 -15.17 -7.60 -0.29
CA TYR A 59 -14.71 -7.99 -1.62
C TYR A 59 -13.66 -9.09 -1.56
N ARG A 60 -13.67 -9.98 -2.56
CA ARG A 60 -12.69 -11.07 -2.65
C ARG A 60 -11.29 -10.50 -2.91
N THR A 61 -10.34 -10.87 -2.07
CA THR A 61 -8.93 -10.46 -2.17
C THR A 61 -8.36 -10.64 -3.58
N ASP A 62 -8.58 -11.80 -4.20
CA ASP A 62 -8.07 -12.08 -5.56
C ASP A 62 -8.57 -11.08 -6.62
N SER A 63 -9.83 -10.66 -6.50
CA SER A 63 -10.40 -9.64 -7.38
C SER A 63 -9.74 -8.27 -7.16
N ILE A 64 -9.53 -7.90 -5.89
CA ILE A 64 -8.84 -6.66 -5.52
C ILE A 64 -7.41 -6.65 -6.07
N ILE A 65 -6.68 -7.76 -5.94
CA ILE A 65 -5.31 -7.90 -6.45
C ILE A 65 -5.30 -7.79 -7.98
N SER A 66 -6.22 -8.45 -8.67
CA SER A 66 -6.37 -8.36 -10.13
C SER A 66 -6.64 -6.92 -10.58
N ASP A 67 -7.55 -6.22 -9.90
CA ASP A 67 -7.88 -4.83 -10.21
C ASP A 67 -6.67 -3.92 -9.98
N ALA A 68 -5.95 -4.10 -8.87
CA ALA A 68 -4.74 -3.35 -8.56
C ALA A 68 -3.68 -3.50 -9.66
N LYS A 69 -3.42 -4.74 -10.12
CA LYS A 69 -2.48 -5.02 -11.21
C LYS A 69 -2.88 -4.31 -12.51
N SER A 70 -4.18 -4.26 -12.83
CA SER A 70 -4.67 -3.60 -14.04
C SER A 70 -4.47 -2.07 -14.02
N VAL A 71 -4.57 -1.45 -12.84
CA VAL A 71 -4.54 0.01 -12.68
C VAL A 71 -3.11 0.55 -12.59
N ILE A 72 -2.16 -0.20 -12.03
CA ILE A 72 -0.76 0.22 -11.82
C ILE A 72 -0.09 0.74 -13.10
N ILE A 73 -0.40 0.15 -14.26
CA ILE A 73 0.16 0.56 -15.56
C ILE A 73 -0.26 1.99 -15.94
N THR A 74 -1.39 2.47 -15.41
CA THR A 74 -2.03 3.73 -15.81
C THR A 74 -2.16 4.76 -14.68
N ALA A 75 -1.87 4.37 -13.44
CA ALA A 75 -2.09 5.22 -12.28
C ALA A 75 -1.17 6.45 -12.30
N ALA A 76 -1.77 7.64 -12.22
CA ALA A 76 -1.05 8.87 -11.89
C ALA A 76 -0.67 8.85 -10.39
N ASN A 77 0.38 9.59 -10.03
CA ASN A 77 0.77 9.74 -8.62
C ASN A 77 -0.42 10.34 -7.83
N TYR A 78 -0.80 9.68 -6.73
CA TYR A 78 -1.87 10.14 -5.86
C TYR A 78 -1.56 11.52 -5.26
N SER A 79 -2.51 12.47 -5.34
CA SER A 79 -2.35 13.85 -4.87
C SER A 79 -3.27 14.23 -3.70
N GLY A 80 -3.92 13.24 -3.07
CA GLY A 80 -4.86 13.45 -1.96
C GLY A 80 -4.18 13.49 -0.59
N LYS A 81 -4.94 13.16 0.46
CA LYS A 81 -4.40 13.08 1.84
C LYS A 81 -3.39 11.95 1.96
N THR A 82 -2.25 12.24 2.58
CA THR A 82 -1.14 11.29 2.78
C THR A 82 -1.30 10.39 4.01
N ASN A 83 -2.47 10.41 4.63
CA ASN A 83 -2.81 9.57 5.76
C ASN A 83 -4.23 9.01 5.62
N THR A 84 -4.41 7.79 6.09
CA THR A 84 -5.69 7.10 6.13
C THR A 84 -5.80 6.28 7.41
N HIS A 85 -7.03 6.08 7.85
CA HIS A 85 -7.37 5.32 9.05
C HIS A 85 -8.54 4.39 8.70
N SER A 86 -8.43 3.13 9.14
CA SER A 86 -9.47 2.12 8.99
C SER A 86 -9.95 1.65 10.36
N ASP A 87 -11.24 1.35 10.48
CA ASP A 87 -11.82 0.76 11.71
C ASP A 87 -11.30 -0.66 11.97
N ALA A 88 -10.85 -1.34 10.91
CA ALA A 88 -10.25 -2.67 10.94
C ALA A 88 -8.76 -2.63 10.56
N PRO A 89 -7.93 -3.54 11.10
CA PRO A 89 -6.54 -3.70 10.68
C PRO A 89 -6.41 -3.94 9.17
N TYR A 90 -5.34 -3.47 8.56
CA TYR A 90 -4.97 -3.79 7.19
C TYR A 90 -4.19 -5.12 7.15
N ASN A 91 -4.61 -6.02 6.27
CA ASN A 91 -3.81 -7.14 5.81
C ASN A 91 -2.84 -6.68 4.73
N LEU A 92 -1.60 -7.19 4.79
CA LEU A 92 -0.54 -6.92 3.82
C LEU A 92 -0.40 -8.10 2.84
N TYR A 93 -0.43 -7.81 1.55
CA TYR A 93 -0.18 -8.77 0.47
C TYR A 93 0.98 -8.27 -0.39
N HIS A 94 1.79 -9.21 -0.89
CA HIS A 94 2.94 -8.92 -1.73
C HIS A 94 2.87 -9.76 -3.00
N GLU A 95 3.06 -9.09 -4.14
CA GLU A 95 3.09 -9.69 -5.47
C GLU A 95 4.40 -9.31 -6.17
N GLU A 96 5.25 -10.30 -6.43
CA GLU A 96 6.56 -10.10 -7.05
C GLU A 96 6.49 -9.90 -8.57
N ASP A 97 5.59 -10.62 -9.23
CA ASP A 97 5.42 -10.63 -10.69
C ASP A 97 4.38 -9.59 -11.14
N VAL A 98 4.80 -8.32 -11.19
CA VAL A 98 3.98 -7.18 -11.66
C VAL A 98 4.71 -6.37 -12.71
#